data_AF-A0A504HJI7-F1
#
_entry.id   AF-A0A504HJI7-F1
#
_cell.length_a   1.000
_cell.length_b   1.000
_cell.length_c   1.000
_cell.angle_alpha   90.00
_cell.angle_beta   90.00
_cell.angle_gamma   90.00
#
_symmetry.space_group_name_H-M   'P 1'
#
loop_
_entity.id
_entity.type
_entity.pdbx_description
1 polymer ?
#
loop_
_entity_poly.entity_id
_entity_poly.type
_entity_poly.pdbx_seq_one_letter_code
_entity_poly.pdbx_strand_id
1 'polypeptide(L)'
;RAWFKAHPDRVDEILWQNRSYIFFREAAVEDATLGPIAAAKVPLTPGRSIAVDRLLHTFGTPFYIDAPSLTAFEAKPFRCLMIAQDTGSAITGPARGDLFAGSGDAAGEIAGVVRNPADFYALVPRPLVSGSKP
;
A
#
# COMPACT_ATOMS: atom_id res chain seq x y z
N ARG A 1 -11.33 -1.82 16.31
CA ARG A 1 -10.65 -1.77 17.63
C ARG A 1 -11.62 -1.57 18.79
N ALA A 2 -12.44 -0.51 18.81
CA ALA A 2 -13.41 -0.27 19.89
C ALA A 2 -14.36 -1.45 20.16
N TRP A 3 -14.83 -2.13 19.11
CA TRP A 3 -15.72 -3.29 19.25
C TRP A 3 -15.09 -4.45 20.04
N PHE A 4 -13.82 -4.80 19.77
CA PHE A 4 -13.11 -5.85 20.51
C PHE A 4 -12.86 -5.48 21.97
N LYS A 5 -12.65 -4.20 22.28
CA LYS A 5 -12.52 -3.72 23.66
C LYS A 5 -13.82 -3.90 24.46
N ALA A 6 -14.96 -3.82 23.78
CA ALA A 6 -16.29 -4.00 24.38
C ALA A 6 -16.73 -5.48 24.47
N HIS A 7 -16.13 -6.37 23.68
CA HIS A 7 -16.49 -7.80 23.61
C HIS A 7 -15.22 -8.69 23.68
N PRO A 8 -14.48 -8.66 24.80
CA PRO A 8 -13.23 -9.40 24.93
C PRO A 8 -13.40 -10.92 24.81
N ASP A 9 -14.57 -11.43 25.20
CA ASP A 9 -14.98 -12.85 25.12
C ASP A 9 -15.11 -13.37 23.68
N ARG A 10 -15.34 -12.48 22.71
CA ARG A 10 -15.50 -12.84 21.28
C ARG A 10 -14.29 -12.56 20.42
N VAL A 11 -13.18 -12.13 21.01
CA VAL A 11 -11.97 -11.76 20.27
C VAL A 11 -11.38 -12.98 19.56
N ASP A 12 -11.14 -14.07 20.29
CA ASP A 12 -10.52 -15.27 19.75
C ASP A 12 -11.37 -15.92 18.66
N GLU A 13 -12.69 -16.03 18.89
CA GLU A 13 -13.68 -16.52 17.93
C GLU A 13 -13.54 -15.84 16.56
N ILE A 14 -13.41 -14.51 16.56
CA ILE A 14 -13.36 -13.70 15.33
C ILE A 14 -11.96 -13.71 14.71
N LEU A 15 -10.90 -13.56 15.52
CA LEU A 15 -9.53 -13.55 15.00
C LEU A 15 -9.15 -14.89 14.37
N TRP A 16 -9.60 -16.02 14.93
CA TRP A 16 -9.31 -17.35 14.42
C TRP A 16 -10.04 -17.70 13.11
N GLN A 17 -11.02 -16.89 12.67
CA GLN A 17 -11.58 -17.04 11.33
C GLN A 17 -10.54 -16.76 10.24
N ASN A 18 -9.57 -15.88 10.51
CA ASN A 18 -8.43 -15.68 9.65
C ASN A 18 -7.35 -16.72 9.96
N ARG A 19 -7.29 -17.79 9.16
CA ARG A 19 -6.27 -18.85 9.30
C ARG A 19 -4.86 -18.42 8.92
N SER A 20 -4.69 -17.23 8.31
CA SER A 20 -3.37 -16.69 8.00
C SER A 20 -2.67 -16.25 9.29
N TYR A 21 -1.46 -16.74 9.50
CA TYR A 21 -0.60 -16.33 10.61
C TYR A 21 0.71 -15.77 10.08
N ILE A 22 1.12 -14.60 10.60
CA ILE A 22 2.32 -13.90 10.14
C ILE A 22 3.45 -14.15 11.13
N PHE A 23 4.56 -14.69 10.63
CA PHE A 23 5.81 -14.81 11.38
C PHE A 23 6.73 -13.64 11.03
N PHE A 24 7.39 -13.09 12.04
CA PHE A 24 8.29 -11.97 11.89
C PHE A 24 9.72 -12.38 12.19
N ARG A 25 10.66 -11.64 11.61
CA ARG A 25 12.06 -11.64 12.03
C ARG A 25 12.44 -10.22 12.40
N GLU A 26 13.41 -10.09 13.29
CA GLU A 26 14.04 -8.80 13.51
C GLU A 26 14.76 -8.35 12.23
N ALA A 27 14.69 -7.06 11.96
CA ALA A 27 15.37 -6.40 10.86
C ALA A 27 15.94 -5.08 11.38
N ALA A 28 17.20 -4.80 11.07
CA ALA A 28 17.80 -3.52 11.42
C ALA A 28 17.05 -2.39 10.70
N VAL A 29 16.74 -1.32 11.43
CA VAL A 29 16.19 -0.10 10.87
C VAL A 29 17.37 0.84 10.65
N GLU A 30 17.85 0.90 9.41
CA GLU A 30 18.96 1.77 9.04
C GLU A 30 18.54 3.25 8.97
N ASP A 31 17.31 3.50 8.50
CA ASP A 31 16.72 4.83 8.40
C ASP A 31 15.27 4.81 8.90
N ALA A 32 15.01 5.52 9.99
CA ALA A 32 13.69 5.60 10.62
C ALA A 32 12.66 6.40 9.80
N THR A 33 13.10 7.15 8.78
CA THR A 33 12.21 7.88 7.86
C THR A 33 11.62 6.97 6.78
N LEU A 34 12.21 5.79 6.58
CA LEU A 34 11.74 4.77 5.66
C LEU A 34 10.85 3.74 6.36
N GLY A 35 10.02 3.09 5.56
CA GLY A 35 9.21 1.96 5.97
C GLY A 35 9.99 0.64 5.95
N PRO A 36 9.36 -0.44 6.40
CA PRO A 36 9.97 -1.77 6.42
C PRO A 36 10.34 -2.24 5.00
N ILE A 37 11.29 -3.18 4.92
CA ILE A 37 11.55 -3.91 3.68
C ILE A 37 10.33 -4.77 3.35
N ALA A 38 9.79 -4.57 2.14
CA ALA A 38 8.54 -5.18 1.73
C ALA A 38 8.72 -6.22 0.59
N ALA A 39 7.66 -6.53 -0.16
CA ALA A 39 7.70 -7.59 -1.17
C ALA A 39 8.78 -7.38 -2.25
N ALA A 40 9.03 -6.13 -2.67
CA ALA A 40 10.05 -5.79 -3.66
C ALA A 40 11.50 -5.78 -3.12
N LYS A 41 11.73 -6.20 -1.87
CA LYS A 41 13.05 -6.28 -1.22
C LYS A 41 13.77 -4.93 -1.08
N VAL A 42 13.02 -3.85 -1.11
CA VAL A 42 13.50 -2.48 -0.85
C VAL A 42 12.68 -1.86 0.29
N PRO A 43 13.23 -0.88 1.03
CA PRO A 43 12.47 -0.11 2.00
C PRO A 43 11.34 0.67 1.32
N LEU A 44 10.21 0.82 2.01
CA LEU A 44 9.11 1.65 1.55
C LEU A 44 9.38 3.13 1.83
N THR A 45 8.91 4.02 0.97
CA THR A 45 8.99 5.47 1.11
C THR A 45 7.59 6.02 1.41
N PRO A 46 7.38 6.70 2.55
CA PRO A 46 6.08 7.28 2.91
C PRO A 46 5.51 8.17 1.79
N GLY A 47 4.23 7.98 1.46
CA GLY A 47 3.54 8.73 0.41
C GLY A 47 4.00 8.45 -1.02
N ARG A 48 4.96 7.53 -1.22
CA ARG A 48 5.56 7.21 -2.53
C ARG A 48 5.56 5.73 -2.86
N SER A 49 5.40 4.84 -1.88
CA SER A 49 5.25 3.41 -2.14
C SER A 49 3.78 2.99 -2.16
N ILE A 50 3.46 2.09 -3.08
CA ILE A 50 2.12 1.49 -3.20
C ILE A 50 2.24 -0.04 -3.24
N ALA A 51 1.33 -0.72 -2.53
CA ALA A 51 1.14 -2.16 -2.67
C ALA A 51 0.18 -2.43 -3.83
N VAL A 52 0.51 -3.40 -4.68
CA VAL A 52 -0.28 -3.75 -5.87
C VAL A 52 -0.50 -5.26 -5.97
N ASP A 53 -1.40 -5.67 -6.86
CA ASP A 53 -1.57 -7.09 -7.22
C ASP A 53 -0.33 -7.61 -7.96
N ARG A 54 0.44 -8.47 -7.30
CA ARG A 54 1.69 -9.04 -7.84
C ARG A 54 1.50 -9.95 -9.05
N LEU A 55 0.29 -10.45 -9.30
CA LEU A 55 0.01 -11.31 -10.45
C LEU A 55 -0.24 -10.49 -11.72
N LEU A 56 -0.63 -9.23 -11.56
CA LEU A 56 -0.96 -8.33 -12.66
C LEU A 56 0.15 -7.29 -12.91
N HIS A 57 0.85 -6.88 -11.86
CA HIS A 57 1.82 -5.78 -11.93
C HIS A 57 3.24 -6.22 -11.57
N THR A 58 4.21 -5.61 -12.23
CA THR A 58 5.63 -5.81 -11.93
C THR A 58 6.11 -4.80 -10.88
N PHE A 59 6.84 -5.26 -9.86
CA PHE A 59 7.46 -4.35 -8.89
C PHE A 59 8.42 -3.37 -9.57
N GLY A 60 8.49 -2.16 -9.03
CA GLY A 60 9.23 -1.04 -9.62
C GLY A 60 8.43 -0.24 -10.64
N THR A 61 7.28 -0.73 -11.11
CA THR A 61 6.40 0.04 -12.01
C THR A 61 5.94 1.33 -11.34
N PRO A 62 6.15 2.50 -11.97
CA PRO A 62 5.58 3.74 -11.48
C PRO A 62 4.09 3.83 -11.82
N PHE A 63 3.29 4.19 -10.82
CA PHE A 63 1.87 4.47 -10.94
C PHE A 63 1.58 5.91 -10.55
N TYR A 64 0.94 6.67 -11.44
CA TYR A 64 0.29 7.91 -11.04
C TYR A 64 -1.13 7.59 -10.57
N ILE A 65 -1.45 8.03 -9.35
CA ILE A 65 -2.74 7.82 -8.70
C ILE A 65 -3.47 9.15 -8.65
N ASP A 66 -4.66 9.21 -9.24
CA ASP A 66 -5.59 10.34 -9.07
C ASP A 66 -6.79 9.89 -8.22
N ALA A 67 -6.84 10.36 -6.98
CA ALA A 67 -7.88 10.04 -6.02
C ALA A 67 -8.45 11.34 -5.45
N PRO A 68 -9.35 12.03 -6.17
CA PRO A 68 -9.71 13.41 -5.83
C PRO A 68 -10.49 13.53 -4.52
N SER A 69 -11.17 12.46 -4.10
CA SER A 69 -11.89 12.39 -2.82
C SER A 69 -10.99 12.06 -1.62
N LEU A 70 -9.74 11.66 -1.85
CA LEU A 70 -8.78 11.36 -0.80
C LEU A 70 -8.05 12.66 -0.40
N THR A 71 -8.31 13.14 0.81
CA THR A 71 -7.73 14.36 1.39
C THR A 71 -7.06 14.13 2.74
N ALA A 72 -6.85 12.85 3.11
CA ALA A 72 -6.29 12.48 4.42
C ALA A 72 -4.78 12.72 4.51
N PHE A 73 -4.06 12.69 3.39
CA PHE A 73 -2.61 12.92 3.34
C PHE A 73 -2.29 14.41 3.50
N GLU A 74 -2.96 15.21 2.69
CA GLU A 74 -2.93 16.66 2.70
C GLU A 74 -4.38 17.07 2.45
N ALA A 75 -4.87 18.17 3.04
CA ALA A 75 -6.25 18.66 2.90
C ALA A 75 -6.59 19.17 1.46
N LYS A 76 -6.14 18.44 0.45
CA LYS A 76 -6.21 18.67 -0.99
C LYS A 76 -6.41 17.31 -1.69
N PRO A 77 -6.96 17.30 -2.91
CA PRO A 77 -7.09 16.09 -3.72
C PRO A 77 -5.77 15.33 -3.87
N PHE A 78 -5.75 14.03 -3.56
CA PHE A 78 -4.56 13.21 -3.68
C PHE A 78 -4.24 12.91 -5.14
N ARG A 79 -3.09 13.40 -5.59
CA ARG A 79 -2.53 13.15 -6.91
C ARG A 79 -1.03 12.93 -6.80
N CYS A 80 -0.59 11.68 -6.90
CA CYS A 80 0.80 11.35 -6.60
C CYS A 80 1.34 10.30 -7.57
N LEU A 81 2.58 10.50 -8.00
CA LEU A 81 3.39 9.45 -8.61
C LEU A 81 4.02 8.59 -7.50
N MET A 82 3.80 7.30 -7.60
CA MET A 82 4.19 6.28 -6.63
C MET A 82 4.87 5.09 -7.33
N ILE A 83 5.58 4.27 -6.58
CA ILE A 83 6.29 3.09 -7.08
C ILE A 83 5.70 1.82 -6.45
N ALA A 84 5.37 0.84 -7.29
CA ALA A 84 4.92 -0.47 -6.85
C ALA A 84 6.07 -1.22 -6.13
N GLN A 85 6.08 -1.21 -4.80
CA GLN A 85 7.16 -1.80 -3.99
C GLN A 85 6.67 -2.87 -3.02
N ASP A 86 5.36 -3.10 -2.95
CA ASP A 86 4.78 -4.09 -2.07
C ASP A 86 3.59 -4.83 -2.68
N THR A 87 3.10 -5.84 -1.98
CA THR A 87 1.88 -6.57 -2.30
C THR A 87 1.20 -7.06 -1.03
N GLY A 88 -0.09 -7.34 -1.09
CA GLY A 88 -0.86 -7.88 0.02
C GLY A 88 -1.95 -8.83 -0.47
N SER A 89 -2.31 -9.82 0.34
CA SER A 89 -3.33 -10.82 -0.04
C SER A 89 -4.71 -10.22 -0.35
N ALA A 90 -5.03 -9.06 0.24
CA ALA A 90 -6.27 -8.33 -0.01
C ALA A 90 -6.18 -7.34 -1.20
N ILE A 91 -5.00 -7.16 -1.78
CA ILE A 91 -4.75 -6.22 -2.88
C ILE A 91 -4.81 -6.98 -4.18
N THR A 92 -6.03 -7.08 -4.71
CA THR A 92 -6.33 -7.87 -5.91
C THR A 92 -7.02 -7.00 -6.96
N GLY A 93 -6.66 -7.21 -8.22
CA GLY A 93 -7.24 -6.51 -9.37
C GLY A 93 -6.34 -5.43 -9.99
N PRO A 94 -6.66 -5.00 -11.22
CA PRO A 94 -5.76 -4.18 -12.03
C PRO A 94 -5.63 -2.73 -11.54
N ALA A 95 -6.66 -2.17 -10.90
CA ALA A 95 -6.70 -0.81 -10.38
C ALA A 95 -7.02 -0.80 -8.88
N ARG A 96 -6.34 -1.65 -8.12
CA ARG A 96 -6.41 -1.73 -6.66
C ARG A 96 -5.01 -1.55 -6.10
N GLY A 97 -4.88 -0.66 -5.12
CA GLY A 97 -3.64 -0.51 -4.39
C GLY A 97 -3.85 -0.12 -2.94
N ASP A 98 -2.77 -0.27 -2.16
CA ASP A 98 -2.68 0.18 -0.78
C ASP A 98 -1.55 1.21 -0.66
N LEU A 99 -1.87 2.39 -0.13
CA LEU A 99 -0.95 3.53 -0.08
C LEU A 99 -0.13 3.44 1.20
N PHE A 100 1.20 3.41 1.10
CA PHE A 100 2.05 3.45 2.28
C PHE A 100 2.12 4.89 2.82
N ALA A 101 1.38 5.18 3.90
CA ALA A 101 1.36 6.51 4.52
C ALA A 101 2.61 6.81 5.39
N GLY A 102 3.37 5.79 5.77
CA GLY A 102 4.53 5.90 6.65
C GLY A 102 4.41 5.03 7.89
N SER A 103 5.23 5.34 8.89
CA SER A 103 5.31 4.62 10.16
C SER A 103 4.84 5.50 11.32
N GLY A 104 4.27 4.88 12.37
CA GLY A 104 3.80 5.57 13.57
C GLY A 104 2.31 5.94 13.57
N ASP A 105 1.85 6.53 14.67
CA ASP A 105 0.41 6.72 14.94
C ASP A 105 -0.26 7.64 13.91
N ALA A 106 0.38 8.76 13.54
CA ALA A 106 -0.16 9.68 12.54
C ALA A 106 -0.37 9.01 11.17
N ALA A 107 0.58 8.16 10.74
CA ALA A 107 0.42 7.39 9.50
C ALA A 107 -0.72 6.36 9.60
N GLY A 108 -0.90 5.75 10.77
CA GLY A 108 -2.00 4.83 11.06
C GLY A 108 -3.38 5.50 11.03
N GLU A 109 -3.49 6.74 11.49
CA GLU A 109 -4.72 7.54 11.40
C GLU A 109 -5.10 7.84 9.95
N ILE A 110 -4.12 8.27 9.14
CA ILE A 110 -4.30 8.48 7.69
C ILE A 110 -4.74 7.18 7.03
N ALA A 111 -3.97 6.10 7.21
CA ALA A 111 -4.24 4.81 6.57
C ALA A 111 -5.62 4.24 6.95
N GLY A 112 -6.06 4.43 8.19
CA GLY A 112 -7.33 3.91 8.70
C GLY A 112 -8.57 4.50 8.03
N VAL A 113 -8.46 5.68 7.40
CA VAL A 113 -9.59 6.36 6.73
C VAL A 113 -9.52 6.29 5.21
N VAL A 114 -8.42 5.77 4.63
CA VAL A 114 -8.29 5.64 3.17
C VAL A 114 -9.22 4.53 2.67
N ARG A 115 -10.29 4.95 2.00
CA ARG A 115 -11.18 4.06 1.25
C ARG A 115 -11.86 4.84 0.15
N ASN A 116 -11.08 5.16 -0.89
CA ASN A 116 -11.46 6.11 -1.91
C ASN A 116 -11.40 5.48 -3.30
N PRO A 117 -12.31 5.87 -4.22
CA PRO A 117 -12.13 5.61 -5.64
C PRO A 117 -10.90 6.36 -6.15
N ALA A 118 -10.16 5.75 -7.07
CA ALA A 118 -8.95 6.30 -7.64
C ALA A 118 -8.73 5.78 -9.07
N ASP A 119 -8.20 6.64 -9.92
CA ASP A 119 -7.72 6.28 -11.26
C ASP A 119 -6.23 5.94 -11.19
N PHE A 120 -5.85 4.86 -11.88
CA PHE A 120 -4.49 4.34 -11.91
C PHE A 120 -3.91 4.50 -13.31
N TYR A 121 -2.78 5.19 -13.42
CA TYR A 121 -2.04 5.35 -14.66
C TYR A 121 -0.65 4.71 -14.52
N ALA A 122 -0.43 3.58 -15.18
CA ALA A 122 0.88 2.93 -15.21
C ALA A 122 1.81 3.63 -16.20
N LEU A 123 3.00 4.02 -15.73
CA LEU A 123 4.05 4.53 -16.61
C LEU A 123 4.96 3.39 -17.04
N VAL A 124 4.84 3.02 -18.31
CA VAL A 124 5.63 1.95 -18.92
C VAL A 124 6.82 2.52 -19.68
N PRO A 125 8.01 1.90 -19.60
CA PRO A 125 9.13 2.23 -20.47
C PRO A 125 8.71 2.22 -21.94
N ARG A 126 9.03 3.30 -22.66
CA ARG A 126 8.65 3.48 -24.07
C ARG A 126 8.96 2.27 -24.97
N PRO A 127 10.12 1.59 -24.85
CA PRO A 127 10.43 0.43 -25.69
C PRO A 127 9.48 -0.76 -25.52
N LEU A 128 8.78 -0.86 -24.37
CA LEU A 128 7.82 -1.93 -24.10
C LEU A 128 6.45 -1.67 -24.76
N VAL A 129 6.19 -0.45 -25.20
CA VAL A 129 5.00 -0.10 -25.97
C VAL A 129 5.33 -0.32 -27.45
N SER A 130 4.93 -1.48 -27.96
CA SER A 130 5.12 -1.88 -29.37
C SER A 130 4.64 -0.78 -30.33
N GLY A 131 5.56 -0.26 -31.14
CA GLY A 131 5.29 0.81 -32.13
C GLY A 131 6.29 1.96 -32.09
N SER A 132 7.09 2.11 -31.03
CA SER A 132 8.21 3.05 -31.03
C SER A 132 9.42 2.42 -31.73
N LYS A 133 9.59 2.71 -33.03
CA LYS A 133 10.93 2.59 -33.63
C LYS A 133 11.88 3.56 -32.90
N PRO A 134 13.14 3.16 -32.65
CA PRO A 134 14.15 4.05 -32.10
C PRO A 134 14.35 5.30 -32.97
#